data_AF-A0A059FH88-F1
#
_entry.id   AF-A0A059FH88-F1
#
_cell.length_a   1.000
_cell.length_b   1.000
_cell.length_c   1.000
_cell.angle_alpha   90.00
_cell.angle_beta   90.00
_cell.angle_gamma   90.00
#
_symmetry.space_group_name_H-M   'P 1'
#
loop_
_entity.id
_entity.type
_entity.pdbx_description
1 polymer ?
#
loop_
_entity_poly.entity_id
_entity_poly.type
_entity_poly.pdbx_seq_one_letter_code
_entity_poly.pdbx_strand_id
1 'polypeptide(L)'
;MSNTHLVSRIAVSILFFLLYAAFLVETGALVAEFGAGGIGLRVAFLDSQNFIFFPIAGLLALVAFWKPAVLLVDAFGRGKLRYGRLILVASLLVCGAAAWGLASLFSSSNARSVFEISLPALKADQGASATDGAAARAPVLDVLARMKILSSGEGGLPAYQSQCDQEWLEYATASDTQALCFPAGESLTVRACCQAKTAFRAHLNTLATESPSRLATVHRYILPVKCFFLLLLMGIGILLVRFRKGLERIYGGDFSHMSFGLAVGGAVMLIWPLLNASYLQTMSLLTGGGSSSAYTVVAPLIALGFGVWTLLLIFFHLRAYPSQIEYAAKIGGFVAAAIGVFRYDDITMYLSRTLGVGGSVVAIIVFAVAVIALLLSILLGVDPTDIDFKENPRQARPPAGDEKDQA
;
A
#
# COMPACT_ATOMS: atom_id res chain seq x y z
N MET A 1 -6.21 -20.30 26.36
CA MET A 1 -6.73 -18.94 26.68
C MET A 1 -5.54 -18.07 27.08
N SER A 2 -5.21 -17.00 26.35
CA SER A 2 -3.94 -16.29 26.52
C SER A 2 -3.81 -15.65 27.92
N ASN A 3 -2.64 -15.74 28.53
CA ASN A 3 -2.26 -15.14 29.83
C ASN A 3 -2.21 -13.59 29.85
N THR A 4 -2.98 -12.92 28.99
CA THR A 4 -3.00 -11.45 28.85
C THR A 4 -4.19 -10.84 29.59
N HIS A 5 -3.97 -9.65 30.18
CA HIS A 5 -5.01 -8.98 30.95
C HIS A 5 -6.14 -8.46 30.05
N LEU A 6 -7.39 -8.53 30.55
CA LEU A 6 -8.58 -8.09 29.83
C LEU A 6 -8.48 -6.62 29.40
N VAL A 7 -7.99 -5.75 30.28
CA VAL A 7 -7.83 -4.30 29.99
C VAL A 7 -6.88 -4.07 28.81
N SER A 8 -5.77 -4.81 28.72
CA SER A 8 -4.82 -4.68 27.60
C SER A 8 -5.47 -5.06 26.27
N ARG A 9 -6.29 -6.12 26.27
CA ARG A 9 -7.06 -6.56 25.11
C ARG A 9 -8.07 -5.50 24.68
N ILE A 10 -8.85 -4.97 25.62
CA ILE A 10 -9.85 -3.94 25.35
C ILE A 10 -9.19 -2.67 24.79
N ALA A 11 -8.10 -2.21 25.41
CA ALA A 11 -7.40 -1.00 24.98
C ALA A 11 -6.87 -1.10 23.54
N VAL A 12 -6.22 -2.22 23.19
CA VAL A 12 -5.73 -2.46 21.82
C VAL A 12 -6.88 -2.59 20.83
N SER A 13 -7.95 -3.31 21.19
CA SER A 13 -9.12 -3.45 20.33
C SER A 13 -9.81 -2.11 20.06
N ILE A 14 -9.95 -1.24 21.06
CA ILE A 14 -10.51 0.10 20.87
C ILE A 14 -9.62 0.92 19.94
N LEU A 15 -8.30 0.93 20.17
CA LEU A 15 -7.37 1.65 19.31
C LEU A 15 -7.46 1.16 17.86
N PHE A 16 -7.40 -0.16 17.64
CA PHE A 16 -7.44 -0.75 16.30
C PHE A 16 -8.79 -0.52 15.61
N PHE A 17 -9.88 -0.57 16.37
CA PHE A 17 -11.21 -0.22 15.87
C PHE A 17 -11.28 1.24 15.42
N LEU A 18 -10.76 2.19 16.21
CA LEU A 18 -10.74 3.61 15.84
C LEU A 18 -9.89 3.87 14.58
N LEU A 19 -8.73 3.20 14.46
CA LEU A 19 -7.89 3.27 13.25
C LEU A 19 -8.66 2.76 12.02
N TYR A 20 -9.31 1.60 12.14
CA TYR A 20 -10.05 1.01 11.03
C TYR A 20 -11.30 1.83 10.66
N ALA A 21 -12.03 2.33 11.66
CA ALA A 21 -13.18 3.19 11.47
C ALA A 21 -12.79 4.45 10.69
N ALA A 22 -11.61 5.03 10.94
CA ALA A 22 -11.11 6.15 10.14
C ALA A 22 -10.96 5.76 8.66
N PHE A 23 -10.39 4.59 8.35
CA PHE A 23 -10.26 4.14 6.95
C PHE A 23 -11.63 3.96 6.28
N LEU A 24 -12.61 3.44 7.01
CA LEU A 24 -13.98 3.30 6.51
C LEU A 24 -14.69 4.64 6.30
N VAL A 25 -14.48 5.61 7.20
CA VAL A 25 -15.05 6.96 7.05
C VAL A 25 -14.53 7.62 5.78
N GLU A 26 -13.24 7.51 5.49
CA GLU A 26 -12.65 8.08 4.27
C GLU A 26 -13.19 7.42 3.00
N THR A 27 -13.22 6.08 2.97
CA THR A 27 -13.79 5.33 1.84
C THR A 27 -15.29 5.60 1.69
N GLY A 28 -16.01 5.76 2.80
CA GLY A 28 -17.42 6.15 2.79
C GLY A 28 -17.63 7.54 2.21
N ALA A 29 -16.78 8.51 2.55
CA ALA A 29 -16.82 9.86 1.97
C ALA A 29 -16.56 9.83 0.45
N LEU A 30 -15.64 8.98 -0.03
CA LEU A 30 -15.41 8.77 -1.45
C LEU A 30 -16.66 8.26 -2.17
N VAL A 31 -17.32 7.23 -1.62
CA VAL A 31 -18.54 6.67 -2.20
C VAL A 31 -19.69 7.69 -2.16
N ALA A 32 -19.83 8.42 -1.06
CA ALA A 32 -20.90 9.41 -0.91
C ALA A 32 -20.78 10.57 -1.91
N GLU A 33 -19.57 11.05 -2.19
CA GLU A 33 -19.35 12.18 -3.09
C GLU A 33 -19.23 11.77 -4.57
N PHE A 34 -18.48 10.70 -4.85
CA PHE A 34 -18.12 10.33 -6.23
C PHE A 34 -18.84 9.08 -6.75
N GLY A 35 -19.52 8.32 -5.87
CA GLY A 35 -20.20 7.07 -6.24
C GLY A 35 -21.36 7.28 -7.19
N ALA A 36 -22.31 8.16 -6.86
CA ALA A 36 -23.45 8.47 -7.72
C ALA A 36 -23.04 9.11 -9.07
N GLY A 37 -21.87 9.76 -9.10
CA GLY A 37 -21.30 10.35 -10.30
C GLY A 37 -20.66 9.36 -11.28
N GLY A 38 -20.59 8.06 -10.94
CA GLY A 38 -19.98 7.03 -11.79
C GLY A 38 -18.46 7.08 -11.89
N ILE A 39 -17.80 8.01 -11.17
CA ILE A 39 -16.34 8.18 -11.19
C ILE A 39 -15.64 7.70 -9.91
N GLY A 40 -16.40 7.37 -8.86
CA GLY A 40 -15.83 6.95 -7.56
C GLY A 40 -14.85 5.78 -7.67
N LEU A 41 -15.15 4.77 -8.49
CA LEU A 41 -14.22 3.67 -8.74
C LEU A 41 -12.93 4.14 -9.43
N ARG A 42 -13.03 5.05 -10.40
CA ARG A 42 -11.84 5.56 -11.11
C ARG A 42 -10.93 6.33 -10.15
N VAL A 43 -11.52 7.14 -9.27
CA VAL A 43 -10.80 7.87 -8.23
C VAL A 43 -10.19 6.91 -7.19
N ALA A 44 -10.93 5.87 -6.78
CA ALA A 44 -10.43 4.84 -5.87
C ALA A 44 -9.19 4.12 -6.44
N PHE A 45 -9.20 3.84 -7.75
CA PHE A 45 -8.12 3.18 -8.45
C PHE A 45 -6.93 4.11 -8.72
N LEU A 46 -7.18 5.38 -9.03
CA LEU A 46 -6.13 6.37 -9.19
C LEU A 46 -5.33 6.52 -7.89
N ASP A 47 -6.02 6.64 -6.75
CA ASP A 47 -5.43 6.80 -5.42
C ASP A 47 -5.59 5.52 -4.57
N SER A 48 -5.23 4.37 -5.14
CA SER A 48 -5.44 3.05 -4.52
C SER A 48 -4.66 2.83 -3.24
N GLN A 49 -3.50 3.49 -3.09
CA GLN A 49 -2.75 3.55 -1.83
C GLN A 49 -3.57 4.16 -0.68
N ASN A 50 -4.58 4.98 -0.98
CA ASN A 50 -5.45 5.62 0.00
C ASN A 50 -6.79 4.90 0.18
N PHE A 51 -7.43 4.51 -0.92
CA PHE A 51 -8.83 4.06 -0.91
C PHE A 51 -9.03 2.55 -1.06
N ILE A 52 -8.01 1.81 -1.50
CA ILE A 52 -8.07 0.34 -1.64
C ILE A 52 -7.21 -0.32 -0.58
N PHE A 53 -5.98 0.16 -0.40
CA PHE A 53 -5.03 -0.43 0.55
C PHE A 53 -5.53 -0.40 2.00
N PHE A 54 -5.82 0.79 2.54
CA PHE A 54 -6.17 0.94 3.96
C PHE A 54 -7.43 0.16 4.39
N PRO A 55 -8.56 0.18 3.66
CA PRO A 55 -9.72 -0.60 4.08
C PRO A 55 -9.53 -2.11 3.94
N ILE A 56 -8.70 -2.60 3.01
CA ILE A 56 -8.55 -4.03 2.74
C ILE A 56 -7.28 -4.60 3.40
N ALA A 57 -6.11 -4.19 2.94
CA ALA A 57 -4.82 -4.61 3.49
C ALA A 57 -4.57 -4.06 4.90
N GLY A 58 -5.08 -2.85 5.21
CA GLY A 58 -4.99 -2.29 6.55
C GLY A 58 -5.77 -3.11 7.58
N LEU A 59 -6.96 -3.61 7.25
CA LEU A 59 -7.71 -4.52 8.13
C LEU A 59 -6.92 -5.79 8.42
N LEU A 60 -6.39 -6.44 7.38
CA LEU A 60 -5.61 -7.65 7.52
C LEU A 60 -4.43 -7.43 8.47
N ALA A 61 -3.71 -6.32 8.30
CA ALA A 61 -2.58 -6.01 9.16
C ALA A 61 -3.00 -5.69 10.60
N LEU A 62 -4.12 -5.00 10.82
CA LEU A 62 -4.65 -4.83 12.18
C LEU A 62 -4.97 -6.19 12.82
N VAL A 63 -5.56 -7.13 12.07
CA VAL A 63 -5.82 -8.49 12.58
C VAL A 63 -4.51 -9.23 12.88
N ALA A 64 -3.55 -9.21 11.96
CA ALA A 64 -2.25 -9.85 12.11
C ALA A 64 -1.45 -9.31 13.31
N PHE A 65 -1.49 -8.00 13.54
CA PHE A 65 -0.74 -7.33 14.60
C PHE A 65 -1.50 -7.21 15.93
N TRP A 66 -2.78 -7.60 15.98
CA TRP A 66 -3.59 -7.48 17.21
C TRP A 66 -2.98 -8.24 18.38
N LYS A 67 -2.68 -9.53 18.20
CA LYS A 67 -2.15 -10.37 19.28
C LYS A 67 -0.75 -9.91 19.74
N PRO A 68 0.21 -9.59 18.83
CA PRO A 68 1.47 -8.99 19.21
C PRO A 68 1.34 -7.64 19.94
N ALA A 69 0.42 -6.77 19.51
CA ALA A 69 0.16 -5.49 20.17
C ALA A 69 -0.37 -5.67 21.61
N VAL A 70 -1.32 -6.60 21.81
CA VAL A 70 -1.84 -6.93 23.14
C VAL A 70 -0.72 -7.39 24.09
N LEU A 71 0.21 -8.22 23.61
CA LEU A 71 1.31 -8.70 24.44
C LEU A 71 2.28 -7.58 24.82
N LEU A 72 2.63 -6.70 23.88
CA LEU A 72 3.48 -5.55 24.18
C LEU A 72 2.81 -4.62 25.19
N VAL A 73 1.54 -4.28 24.98
CA VAL A 73 0.80 -3.40 25.90
C VAL A 73 0.66 -4.03 27.29
N ASP A 74 0.38 -5.34 27.38
CA ASP A 74 0.31 -6.05 28.66
C ASP A 74 1.67 -6.08 29.37
N ALA A 75 2.74 -6.42 28.65
CA ALA A 75 4.09 -6.51 29.20
C ALA A 75 4.61 -5.16 29.70
N PHE A 76 4.46 -4.12 28.88
CA PHE A 76 4.94 -2.79 29.19
C PHE A 76 4.04 -2.05 30.18
N GLY A 77 2.73 -2.08 29.98
CA GLY A 77 1.75 -1.39 30.83
C GLY A 77 1.74 -1.91 32.26
N ARG A 78 1.89 -3.23 32.44
CA ARG A 78 1.96 -3.85 33.77
C ARG A 78 3.36 -3.84 34.40
N GLY A 79 4.37 -3.31 33.71
CA GLY A 79 5.73 -3.22 34.23
C GLY A 79 6.45 -4.56 34.33
N LYS A 80 6.04 -5.56 33.55
CA LYS A 80 6.75 -6.86 33.47
C LYS A 80 8.14 -6.73 32.83
N LEU A 81 8.37 -5.63 32.11
CA LEU A 81 9.67 -5.24 31.55
C LEU A 81 10.16 -3.95 32.22
N ARG A 82 11.47 -3.86 32.46
CA ARG A 82 12.11 -2.68 33.06
C ARG A 82 11.84 -1.44 32.21
N TYR A 83 11.39 -0.36 32.85
CA TYR A 83 10.96 0.90 32.21
C TYR A 83 9.81 0.75 31.20
N GLY A 84 9.02 -0.33 31.27
CA GLY A 84 8.04 -0.65 30.24
C GLY A 84 7.01 0.43 29.97
N ARG A 85 6.42 1.02 31.02
CA ARG A 85 5.45 2.11 30.88
C ARG A 85 6.04 3.34 30.18
N LEU A 86 7.28 3.68 30.51
CA LEU A 86 7.98 4.81 29.89
C LEU A 86 8.25 4.54 28.41
N ILE A 87 8.69 3.33 28.07
CA ILE A 87 8.89 2.91 26.67
C ILE A 87 7.56 2.97 25.90
N LEU A 88 6.47 2.47 26.47
CA LEU A 88 5.15 2.49 25.82
C LEU A 88 4.69 3.92 25.53
N VAL A 89 4.75 4.81 26.53
CA VAL A 89 4.35 6.21 26.37
C VAL A 89 5.28 6.93 25.39
N ALA A 90 6.59 6.76 25.51
CA ALA A 90 7.56 7.36 24.60
C ALA A 90 7.35 6.89 23.15
N SER A 91 7.15 5.59 22.93
CA SER A 91 6.87 5.05 21.59
C SER A 91 5.59 5.61 20.99
N LEU A 92 4.51 5.73 21.78
CA LEU A 92 3.25 6.32 21.30
C LEU A 92 3.41 7.82 20.98
N LEU A 93 4.13 8.56 21.82
CA LEU A 93 4.43 9.98 21.58
C LEU A 93 5.28 10.17 20.32
N VAL A 94 6.32 9.36 20.14
CA VAL A 94 7.17 9.40 18.94
C VAL A 94 6.35 9.07 17.70
N CYS A 95 5.51 8.03 17.75
CA CYS A 95 4.63 7.69 16.62
C CYS A 95 3.64 8.82 16.32
N GLY A 96 3.03 9.43 17.34
CA GLY A 96 2.10 10.54 17.17
C GLY A 96 2.76 11.78 16.57
N ALA A 97 3.92 12.18 17.09
CA ALA A 97 4.67 13.34 16.60
C ALA A 97 5.16 13.10 15.17
N ALA A 98 5.72 11.93 14.87
CA ALA A 98 6.17 11.58 13.52
C ALA A 98 4.99 11.48 12.54
N ALA A 99 3.85 10.93 12.96
CA ALA A 99 2.64 10.88 12.14
C ALA A 99 2.13 12.28 11.78
N TRP A 100 2.09 13.18 12.76
CA TRP A 100 1.72 14.58 12.54
C TRP A 100 2.68 15.28 11.59
N GLY A 101 4.00 15.08 11.78
CA GLY A 101 5.03 15.63 10.89
C GLY A 101 4.90 15.14 9.45
N LEU A 102 4.76 13.83 9.24
CA LEU A 102 4.57 13.24 7.91
C LEU A 102 3.28 13.73 7.25
N ALA A 103 2.17 13.75 7.98
CA ALA A 103 0.90 14.26 7.44
C ALA A 103 0.99 15.74 7.05
N SER A 104 1.70 16.55 7.84
CA SER A 104 1.93 17.96 7.53
C SER A 104 2.73 18.11 6.23
N LEU A 105 3.84 17.36 6.08
CA LEU A 105 4.67 17.37 4.87
C LEU A 105 3.89 16.98 3.61
N PHE A 106 3.08 15.93 3.71
CA PHE A 106 2.22 15.50 2.61
C PHE A 106 1.14 16.55 2.27
N SER A 107 0.52 17.17 3.28
CA SER A 107 -0.51 18.20 3.06
C SER A 107 0.03 19.50 2.43
N SER A 108 1.33 19.78 2.63
CA SER A 108 2.04 20.92 2.05
C SER A 108 2.54 20.67 0.62
N SER A 109 2.30 19.49 0.04
CA SER A 109 2.69 19.19 -1.34
C SER A 109 1.97 20.09 -2.35
N ASN A 110 2.72 20.56 -3.36
CA ASN A 110 2.22 21.36 -4.47
C ASN A 110 1.58 20.53 -5.59
N ALA A 111 1.53 19.22 -5.46
CA ALA A 111 0.80 18.33 -6.38
C ALA A 111 -0.45 17.82 -5.66
N ARG A 112 -1.61 18.37 -6.04
CA ARG A 112 -2.92 17.97 -5.52
C ARG A 112 -3.46 16.76 -6.28
N SER A 113 -4.08 15.82 -5.57
CA SER A 113 -4.76 14.69 -6.21
C SER A 113 -6.11 15.12 -6.79
N VAL A 114 -6.59 14.39 -7.79
CA VAL A 114 -7.90 14.67 -8.41
C VAL A 114 -9.06 14.50 -7.41
N PHE A 115 -8.93 13.59 -6.43
CA PHE A 115 -9.95 13.40 -5.39
C PHE A 115 -10.15 14.64 -4.51
N GLU A 116 -9.20 15.58 -4.50
CA GLU A 116 -9.30 16.82 -3.72
C GLU A 116 -10.24 17.86 -4.38
N ILE A 117 -10.63 17.64 -5.64
CA ILE A 117 -11.49 18.53 -6.42
C ILE A 117 -12.93 18.00 -6.36
N SER A 118 -13.90 18.89 -6.10
CA SER A 118 -15.31 18.50 -6.04
C SER A 118 -15.83 17.95 -7.38
N LEU A 119 -16.77 16.99 -7.29
CA LEU A 119 -17.38 16.38 -8.48
C LEU A 119 -18.02 17.39 -9.46
N PRO A 120 -18.76 18.43 -9.01
CA PRO A 120 -19.33 19.43 -9.92
C PRO A 120 -18.26 20.19 -10.71
N ALA A 121 -17.14 20.58 -10.07
CA ALA A 121 -16.05 21.26 -10.74
C ALA A 121 -15.36 20.37 -11.79
N LEU A 122 -15.17 19.08 -11.48
CA LEU A 122 -14.62 18.12 -12.45
C LEU A 122 -15.54 17.91 -13.66
N LYS A 123 -16.86 17.95 -13.48
CA LYS A 123 -17.84 17.84 -14.56
C LYS A 123 -17.96 19.12 -15.40
N ALA A 124 -17.73 20.28 -14.77
CA ALA A 124 -17.76 21.58 -15.45
C ALA A 124 -16.47 21.88 -16.22
N ASP A 125 -15.40 21.12 -15.98
CA ASP A 125 -14.12 21.31 -16.66
C ASP A 125 -14.20 20.92 -18.14
N GLN A 126 -14.07 21.90 -19.03
CA GLN A 126 -14.13 21.71 -20.49
C GLN A 126 -12.75 21.67 -21.15
N GLY A 127 -11.66 21.71 -20.37
CA GLY A 127 -10.32 21.88 -20.93
C GLY A 127 -10.04 23.34 -21.33
N ALA A 128 -8.99 23.54 -22.12
CA ALA A 128 -8.62 24.80 -22.73
C ALA A 128 -7.96 24.55 -24.09
N SER A 129 -8.34 25.30 -25.11
CA SER A 129 -7.65 25.27 -26.40
C SER A 129 -6.30 25.98 -26.30
N ALA A 130 -5.32 25.56 -27.12
CA ALA A 130 -4.05 26.28 -27.24
C ALA A 130 -4.30 27.73 -27.71
N THR A 131 -3.66 28.68 -27.04
CA THR A 131 -3.61 30.10 -27.44
C THR A 131 -2.16 30.56 -27.42
N ASP A 132 -1.87 31.74 -27.98
CA ASP A 132 -0.53 32.32 -27.98
C ASP A 132 -0.02 32.51 -26.54
N GLY A 133 0.80 31.56 -26.07
CA GLY A 133 1.38 31.55 -24.72
C GLY A 133 0.75 30.57 -23.72
N ALA A 134 -0.34 29.87 -24.06
CA ALA A 134 -0.93 28.85 -23.18
C ALA A 134 -1.08 27.49 -23.88
N ALA A 135 -0.57 26.44 -23.23
CA ALA A 135 -0.65 25.07 -23.74
C ALA A 135 -2.10 24.56 -23.76
N ALA A 136 -2.44 23.76 -24.77
CA ALA A 136 -3.70 23.03 -24.82
C ALA A 136 -3.85 22.13 -23.59
N ARG A 137 -5.09 22.01 -23.11
CA ARG A 137 -5.47 21.23 -21.94
C ARG A 137 -6.76 20.48 -22.22
N ALA A 138 -6.72 19.16 -22.08
CA ALA A 138 -7.93 18.33 -22.13
C ALA A 138 -8.71 18.41 -20.80
N PRO A 139 -10.03 18.14 -20.83
CA PRO A 139 -10.84 17.96 -19.62
C PRO A 139 -10.26 16.90 -18.68
N VAL A 140 -10.22 17.16 -17.37
CA VAL A 140 -9.62 16.24 -16.39
C VAL A 140 -10.24 14.84 -16.46
N LEU A 141 -11.56 14.74 -16.59
CA LEU A 141 -12.25 13.43 -16.66
C LEU A 141 -11.91 12.64 -17.93
N ASP A 142 -11.68 13.33 -19.06
CA ASP A 142 -11.29 12.71 -20.32
C ASP A 142 -9.84 12.21 -20.26
N VAL A 143 -8.96 13.00 -19.63
CA VAL A 143 -7.58 12.57 -19.38
C VAL A 143 -7.56 11.29 -18.55
N LEU A 144 -8.32 11.23 -17.45
CA LEU A 144 -8.41 10.02 -16.61
C LEU A 144 -9.03 8.83 -17.37
N ALA A 145 -10.04 9.06 -18.20
CA ALA A 145 -10.62 8.01 -19.02
C ALA A 145 -9.60 7.45 -20.03
N ARG A 146 -8.83 8.32 -20.67
CA ARG A 146 -7.78 7.93 -21.62
C ARG A 146 -6.65 7.18 -20.93
N MET A 147 -6.21 7.62 -19.75
CA MET A 147 -5.22 6.89 -18.95
C MET A 147 -5.69 5.48 -18.61
N LYS A 148 -6.95 5.33 -18.19
CA LYS A 148 -7.52 4.01 -17.92
C LYS A 148 -7.45 3.11 -19.15
N ILE A 149 -7.87 3.60 -20.32
CA ILE A 149 -7.84 2.83 -21.57
C ILE A 149 -6.40 2.41 -21.91
N LEU A 150 -5.47 3.36 -21.93
CA LEU A 150 -4.09 3.11 -22.37
C LEU A 150 -3.26 2.32 -21.36
N SER A 151 -3.59 2.38 -20.07
CA SER A 151 -2.94 1.56 -19.03
C SER A 151 -3.13 0.05 -19.22
N SER A 152 -4.18 -0.35 -19.95
CA SER A 152 -4.49 -1.75 -20.23
C SER A 152 -3.81 -2.32 -21.47
N GLY A 153 -3.16 -1.47 -22.29
CA GLY A 153 -2.48 -1.85 -23.53
C GLY A 153 -1.10 -2.48 -23.32
N GLU A 154 -0.49 -2.97 -24.41
CA GLU A 154 0.89 -3.46 -24.40
C GLU A 154 1.87 -2.33 -24.05
N GLY A 155 2.84 -2.60 -23.17
CA GLY A 155 3.78 -1.59 -22.66
C GLY A 155 3.23 -0.65 -21.58
N GLY A 156 1.90 -0.60 -21.39
CA GLY A 156 1.23 0.15 -20.31
C GLY A 156 1.53 1.64 -20.27
N LEU A 157 1.34 2.26 -19.11
CA LEU A 157 1.60 3.69 -18.88
C LEU A 157 3.08 4.13 -18.99
N PRO A 158 4.09 3.32 -18.63
CA PRO A 158 5.50 3.73 -18.72
C PRO A 158 5.93 4.17 -20.13
N ALA A 159 5.33 3.59 -21.19
CA ALA A 159 5.63 3.92 -22.58
C ALA A 159 5.34 5.38 -22.96
N TYR A 160 4.54 6.09 -22.17
CA TYR A 160 4.16 7.48 -22.39
C TYR A 160 4.88 8.46 -21.46
N GLN A 161 5.85 7.96 -20.67
CA GLN A 161 6.59 8.81 -19.76
C GLN A 161 7.56 9.71 -20.53
N SER A 162 7.57 10.99 -20.17
CA SER A 162 8.46 11.98 -20.76
C SER A 162 9.32 12.62 -19.67
N GLN A 163 10.62 12.78 -19.97
CA GLN A 163 11.57 13.43 -19.07
C GLN A 163 11.42 14.94 -19.19
N CYS A 164 10.95 15.57 -18.11
CA CYS A 164 10.71 17.01 -18.03
C CYS A 164 11.78 17.76 -17.23
N ASP A 165 12.99 17.20 -17.20
CA ASP A 165 14.15 17.87 -16.60
C ASP A 165 14.62 19.01 -17.52
N GLN A 166 14.86 20.20 -16.96
CA GLN A 166 15.16 21.39 -17.76
C GLN A 166 16.48 21.25 -18.52
N GLU A 167 17.54 20.74 -17.87
CA GLU A 167 18.83 20.53 -18.53
C GLU A 167 18.68 19.49 -19.63
N TRP A 168 17.99 18.39 -19.37
CA TRP A 168 17.74 17.37 -20.40
C TRP A 168 16.96 17.93 -21.59
N LEU A 169 15.92 18.73 -21.36
CA LEU A 169 15.09 19.34 -22.40
C LEU A 169 15.84 20.35 -23.28
N GLU A 170 16.91 20.95 -22.76
CA GLU A 170 17.74 21.91 -23.49
C GLU A 170 18.67 21.20 -24.48
N TYR A 171 19.26 20.07 -24.08
CA TYR A 171 20.33 19.41 -24.86
C TYR A 171 19.90 18.14 -25.60
N ALA A 172 18.79 17.50 -25.22
CA ALA A 172 18.39 16.23 -25.83
C ALA A 172 17.63 16.43 -27.15
N THR A 173 18.16 15.88 -28.25
CA THR A 173 17.46 15.83 -29.56
C THR A 173 16.13 15.08 -29.50
N ALA A 174 15.98 14.17 -28.52
CA ALA A 174 14.73 13.49 -28.22
C ALA A 174 13.63 14.45 -27.73
N SER A 175 13.93 15.69 -27.31
CA SER A 175 12.94 16.66 -26.85
C SER A 175 11.92 17.06 -27.93
N ASP A 176 12.31 16.93 -29.20
CA ASP A 176 11.49 17.33 -30.36
C ASP A 176 10.69 16.17 -30.94
N THR A 177 10.87 14.95 -30.41
CA THR A 177 10.06 13.81 -30.80
C THR A 177 8.61 13.99 -30.36
N GLN A 178 7.68 13.63 -31.25
CA GLN A 178 6.26 13.67 -30.94
C GLN A 178 5.86 12.44 -30.12
N ALA A 179 5.22 12.69 -28.99
CA ALA A 179 4.65 11.65 -28.13
C ALA A 179 3.27 12.09 -27.64
N LEU A 180 2.40 11.12 -27.35
CA LEU A 180 1.09 11.40 -26.79
C LEU A 180 1.24 12.11 -25.44
N CYS A 181 0.66 13.30 -25.31
CA CYS A 181 0.64 14.05 -24.08
C CYS A 181 -0.72 13.93 -23.40
N PHE A 182 -0.80 13.19 -22.29
CA PHE A 182 -2.07 12.99 -21.56
C PHE A 182 -2.78 14.31 -21.20
N PRO A 183 -2.11 15.32 -20.60
CA PRO A 183 -2.77 16.56 -20.22
C PRO A 183 -3.34 17.38 -21.37
N ALA A 184 -2.74 17.29 -22.57
CA ALA A 184 -3.21 17.99 -23.76
C ALA A 184 -4.23 17.17 -24.57
N GLY A 185 -4.20 15.85 -24.46
CA GLY A 185 -5.07 14.95 -25.22
C GLY A 185 -4.65 14.73 -26.67
N GLU A 186 -3.46 15.19 -27.07
CA GLU A 186 -2.92 15.11 -28.42
C GLU A 186 -1.41 14.80 -28.40
N SER A 187 -0.85 14.48 -29.57
CA SER A 187 0.59 14.25 -29.73
C SER A 187 1.32 15.57 -29.84
N LEU A 188 2.25 15.81 -28.91
CA LEU A 188 3.05 17.03 -28.82
C LEU A 188 4.53 16.67 -28.79
N THR A 189 5.40 17.64 -29.05
CA THR A 189 6.82 17.50 -28.71
C THR A 189 6.96 17.30 -27.20
N VAL A 190 8.00 16.58 -26.77
CA VAL A 190 8.25 16.36 -25.33
C VAL A 190 8.33 17.68 -24.57
N ARG A 191 8.96 18.70 -25.16
CA ARG A 191 9.03 20.06 -24.59
C ARG A 191 7.65 20.69 -24.39
N ALA A 192 6.82 20.70 -25.42
CA ALA A 192 5.45 21.23 -25.33
C ALA A 192 4.60 20.41 -24.34
N CYS A 193 4.79 19.10 -24.27
CA CYS A 193 4.10 18.27 -23.30
C CYS A 193 4.50 18.59 -21.85
N CYS A 194 5.76 18.88 -21.58
CA CYS A 194 6.20 19.28 -20.23
C CYS A 194 5.61 20.63 -19.79
N GLN A 195 5.42 21.56 -20.74
CA GLN A 195 4.67 22.79 -20.47
C GLN A 195 3.19 22.51 -20.19
N ALA A 196 2.54 21.64 -20.99
CA ALA A 196 1.16 21.22 -20.77
C ALA A 196 0.96 20.53 -19.40
N LYS A 197 1.88 19.66 -18.98
CA LYS A 197 1.89 19.02 -17.64
C LYS A 197 1.95 20.06 -16.52
N THR A 198 2.80 21.09 -16.68
CA THR A 198 2.93 22.17 -15.69
C THR A 198 1.66 23.00 -15.60
N ALA A 199 1.07 23.36 -16.73
CA ALA A 199 -0.20 24.09 -16.80
C ALA A 199 -1.36 23.27 -16.21
N PHE A 200 -1.41 21.97 -16.53
CA PHE A 200 -2.41 21.06 -15.99
C PHE A 200 -2.32 20.93 -14.47
N ARG A 201 -1.10 20.83 -13.91
CA ARG A 201 -0.90 20.85 -12.46
C ARG A 201 -1.41 22.14 -11.82
N ALA A 202 -1.07 23.29 -12.39
CA ALA A 202 -1.53 24.58 -11.88
C ALA A 202 -3.06 24.69 -11.89
N HIS A 203 -3.69 24.17 -12.96
CA HIS A 203 -5.15 24.09 -13.07
C HIS A 203 -5.77 23.19 -12.00
N LEU A 204 -5.23 21.98 -11.79
CA LEU A 204 -5.69 21.07 -10.72
C LEU A 204 -5.61 21.72 -9.35
N ASN A 205 -4.50 22.42 -9.05
CA ASN A 205 -4.32 23.12 -7.78
C ASN A 205 -5.34 24.26 -7.61
N THR A 206 -5.65 24.97 -8.69
CA THR A 206 -6.64 26.05 -8.70
C THR A 206 -8.03 25.48 -8.41
N LEU A 207 -8.44 24.44 -9.14
CA LEU A 207 -9.71 23.75 -8.92
C LEU A 207 -9.84 23.19 -7.50
N ALA A 208 -8.78 22.60 -6.95
CA ALA A 208 -8.78 22.06 -5.59
C ALA A 208 -8.92 23.16 -4.52
N THR A 209 -8.46 24.38 -4.82
CA THR A 209 -8.54 25.52 -3.92
C THR A 209 -9.90 26.23 -4.01
N GLU A 210 -10.40 26.44 -5.22
CA GLU A 210 -11.66 27.15 -5.48
C GLU A 210 -12.89 26.28 -5.22
N SER A 211 -12.78 24.97 -5.44
CA SER A 211 -13.89 24.02 -5.35
C SER A 211 -13.45 22.71 -4.67
N PRO A 212 -13.03 22.78 -3.39
CA PRO A 212 -12.53 21.61 -2.66
C PRO A 212 -13.63 20.56 -2.46
N SER A 213 -13.26 19.29 -2.58
CA SER A 213 -14.16 18.17 -2.28
C SER A 213 -14.38 18.02 -0.77
N ARG A 214 -15.51 17.43 -0.39
CA ARG A 214 -15.74 17.05 1.02
C ARG A 214 -14.77 15.95 1.43
N LEU A 215 -14.48 15.03 0.51
CA LEU A 215 -13.47 14.00 0.66
C LEU A 215 -12.08 14.58 1.00
N ALA A 216 -11.66 15.69 0.38
CA ALA A 216 -10.38 16.34 0.69
C ALA A 216 -10.29 16.73 2.17
N THR A 217 -11.38 17.28 2.70
CA THR A 217 -11.46 17.70 4.11
C THR A 217 -11.36 16.49 5.03
N VAL A 218 -12.11 15.43 4.74
CA VAL A 218 -12.08 14.16 5.49
C VAL A 218 -10.68 13.53 5.44
N HIS A 219 -10.08 13.48 4.25
CA HIS A 219 -8.72 12.97 4.05
C HIS A 219 -7.70 13.72 4.89
N ARG A 220 -7.78 15.06 4.97
CA ARG A 220 -6.85 15.87 5.76
C ARG A 220 -6.84 15.51 7.24
N TYR A 221 -7.99 15.16 7.81
CA TYR A 221 -8.09 14.71 9.21
C TYR A 221 -7.64 13.26 9.42
N ILE A 222 -7.83 12.41 8.40
CA ILE A 222 -7.54 10.97 8.49
C ILE A 222 -6.07 10.65 8.11
N LEU A 223 -5.43 11.51 7.33
CA LEU A 223 -4.03 11.36 6.94
C LEU A 223 -3.07 11.16 8.14
N PRO A 224 -3.10 11.96 9.23
CA PRO A 224 -2.28 11.68 10.40
C PRO A 224 -2.61 10.34 11.07
N VAL A 225 -3.88 9.90 11.02
CA VAL A 225 -4.30 8.58 11.54
C VAL A 225 -3.70 7.45 10.70
N LYS A 226 -3.68 7.60 9.36
CA LYS A 226 -3.02 6.66 8.43
C LYS A 226 -1.51 6.58 8.66
N CYS A 227 -0.84 7.74 8.78
CA CYS A 227 0.58 7.78 9.10
C CYS A 227 0.85 7.16 10.47
N PHE A 228 0.02 7.44 11.48
CA PHE A 228 0.14 6.85 12.80
C PHE A 228 -0.04 5.34 12.76
N PHE A 229 -1.01 4.82 12.02
CA PHE A 229 -1.20 3.39 11.81
C PHE A 229 0.07 2.72 11.24
N LEU A 230 0.62 3.27 10.16
CA LEU A 230 1.83 2.76 9.51
C LEU A 230 3.01 2.74 10.48
N LEU A 231 3.24 3.84 11.21
CA LEU A 231 4.30 3.95 12.21
C LEU A 231 4.08 3.06 13.44
N LEU A 232 2.82 2.88 13.86
CA LEU A 232 2.44 2.02 14.98
C LEU A 232 2.78 0.56 14.67
N LEU A 233 2.40 0.06 13.49
CA LEU A 233 2.76 -1.30 13.07
C LEU A 233 4.28 -1.47 12.97
N MET A 234 4.96 -0.48 12.40
CA MET A 234 6.43 -0.46 12.35
C MET A 234 7.04 -0.57 13.76
N GLY A 235 6.57 0.29 14.67
CA GLY A 235 6.99 0.32 16.07
C GLY A 235 6.71 -0.98 16.82
N ILE A 236 5.54 -1.60 16.61
CA ILE A 236 5.22 -2.93 17.16
C ILE A 236 6.27 -3.95 16.71
N GLY A 237 6.58 -4.00 15.40
CA GLY A 237 7.59 -4.92 14.88
C GLY A 237 8.97 -4.71 15.50
N ILE A 238 9.44 -3.45 15.59
CA ILE A 238 10.72 -3.11 16.22
C ILE A 238 10.76 -3.55 17.69
N LEU A 239 9.69 -3.27 18.45
CA LEU A 239 9.59 -3.65 19.85
C LEU A 239 9.56 -5.17 20.04
N LEU A 240 8.88 -5.92 19.17
CA LEU A 240 8.86 -7.38 19.21
C LEU A 240 10.26 -7.96 19.01
N VAL A 241 11.00 -7.47 18.00
CA VAL A 241 12.37 -7.90 17.75
C VAL A 241 13.28 -7.55 18.93
N ARG A 242 13.17 -6.33 19.45
CA ARG A 242 14.03 -5.82 20.53
C ARG A 242 13.79 -6.50 21.88
N PHE A 243 12.55 -6.83 22.20
CA PHE A 243 12.13 -7.38 23.50
C PHE A 243 11.75 -8.87 23.47
N ARG A 244 12.02 -9.55 22.35
CA ARG A 244 11.75 -10.98 22.15
C ARG A 244 12.07 -11.85 23.36
N LYS A 245 13.32 -11.86 23.83
CA LYS A 245 13.75 -12.70 24.98
C LYS A 245 13.02 -12.39 26.28
N GLY A 246 12.53 -11.15 26.44
CA GLY A 246 11.73 -10.75 27.59
C GLY A 246 10.30 -11.27 27.47
N LEU A 247 9.71 -11.15 26.28
CA LEU A 247 8.37 -11.65 25.99
C LEU A 247 8.30 -13.18 26.05
N GLU A 248 9.29 -13.89 25.51
CA GLU A 248 9.40 -15.36 25.59
C GLU A 248 9.46 -15.83 27.04
N ARG A 249 10.19 -15.13 27.91
CA ARG A 249 10.26 -15.44 29.35
C ARG A 249 8.92 -15.27 30.07
N ILE A 250 8.10 -14.31 29.63
CA ILE A 250 6.83 -13.97 30.28
C ILE A 250 5.68 -14.85 29.77
N TYR A 251 5.62 -15.09 28.46
CA TYR A 251 4.47 -15.70 27.79
C TYR A 251 4.75 -17.09 27.19
N GLY A 252 6.00 -17.56 27.19
CA GLY A 252 6.34 -18.92 26.77
C GLY A 252 5.91 -19.27 25.34
N GLY A 253 5.33 -20.46 25.18
CA GLY A 253 4.94 -21.04 23.88
C GLY A 253 3.85 -20.30 23.10
N ASP A 254 3.11 -19.37 23.73
CA ASP A 254 2.17 -18.49 23.00
C ASP A 254 2.91 -17.62 21.94
N PHE A 255 4.23 -17.43 22.11
CA PHE A 255 5.08 -16.62 21.25
C PHE A 255 5.32 -17.21 19.85
N SER A 256 5.46 -18.54 19.72
CA SER A 256 5.78 -19.20 18.44
C SER A 256 4.61 -19.13 17.45
N HIS A 257 3.38 -19.38 17.91
CA HIS A 257 2.16 -19.39 17.10
C HIS A 257 1.77 -18.03 16.50
N MET A 258 2.40 -16.92 16.94
CA MET A 258 2.08 -15.58 16.41
C MET A 258 2.99 -15.12 15.28
N SER A 259 4.11 -15.81 15.10
CA SER A 259 5.18 -15.35 14.22
C SER A 259 4.78 -15.40 12.73
N PHE A 260 3.94 -16.36 12.34
CA PHE A 260 3.41 -16.47 10.97
C PHE A 260 2.50 -15.29 10.61
N GLY A 261 1.47 -15.00 11.43
CA GLY A 261 0.57 -13.88 11.20
C GLY A 261 1.31 -12.54 11.12
N LEU A 262 2.35 -12.35 11.93
CA LEU A 262 3.21 -11.18 11.91
C LEU A 262 3.99 -11.04 10.59
N ALA A 263 4.58 -12.14 10.09
CA ALA A 263 5.31 -12.15 8.82
C ALA A 263 4.37 -11.86 7.64
N VAL A 264 3.18 -12.48 7.61
CA VAL A 264 2.14 -12.24 6.61
C VAL A 264 1.66 -10.78 6.64
N GLY A 265 1.34 -10.26 7.82
CA GLY A 265 0.93 -8.86 7.97
C GLY A 265 2.02 -7.88 7.54
N GLY A 266 3.29 -8.17 7.85
CA GLY A 266 4.44 -7.40 7.41
C GLY A 266 4.66 -7.45 5.89
N ALA A 267 4.45 -8.60 5.25
CA ALA A 267 4.52 -8.73 3.80
C ALA A 267 3.41 -7.94 3.09
N VAL A 268 2.18 -8.00 3.61
CA VAL A 268 1.05 -7.25 3.04
C VAL A 268 1.25 -5.74 3.15
N MET A 269 1.95 -5.26 4.18
CA MET A 269 2.32 -3.84 4.29
C MET A 269 3.23 -3.35 3.16
N LEU A 270 4.00 -4.23 2.49
CA LEU A 270 4.79 -3.86 1.31
C LEU A 270 3.93 -3.51 0.09
N ILE A 271 2.65 -3.86 0.09
CA ILE A 271 1.73 -3.47 -0.99
C ILE A 271 1.54 -1.94 -0.98
N TRP A 272 1.54 -1.29 0.19
CA TRP A 272 1.37 0.17 0.27
C TRP A 272 2.44 0.97 -0.48
N PRO A 273 3.76 0.80 -0.22
CA PRO A 273 4.78 1.55 -0.94
C PRO A 273 4.77 1.26 -2.44
N LEU A 274 4.44 0.03 -2.85
CA LEU A 274 4.30 -0.33 -4.26
C LEU A 274 3.12 0.36 -4.94
N LEU A 275 1.95 0.42 -4.29
CA LEU A 275 0.79 1.17 -4.78
C LEU A 275 1.08 2.67 -4.81
N ASN A 276 1.76 3.20 -3.79
CA ASN A 276 2.16 4.60 -3.76
C ASN A 276 3.15 4.94 -4.89
N ALA A 277 4.09 4.05 -5.22
CA ALA A 277 4.98 4.22 -6.37
C ALA A 277 4.22 4.21 -7.70
N SER A 278 3.26 3.29 -7.85
CA SER A 278 2.37 3.23 -9.01
C SER A 278 1.56 4.52 -9.19
N TYR A 279 1.05 5.08 -8.08
CA TYR A 279 0.40 6.38 -8.06
C TYR A 279 1.34 7.51 -8.50
N LEU A 280 2.58 7.56 -7.98
CA LEU A 280 3.54 8.60 -8.35
C LEU A 280 3.92 8.52 -9.83
N GLN A 281 4.08 7.32 -10.37
CA GLN A 281 4.30 7.13 -11.80
C GLN A 281 3.13 7.67 -12.62
N THR A 282 1.90 7.37 -12.21
CA THR A 282 0.66 7.86 -12.84
C THR A 282 0.59 9.40 -12.77
N MET A 283 0.88 10.00 -11.61
CA MET A 283 0.88 11.46 -11.45
C MET A 283 1.99 12.16 -12.22
N SER A 284 3.15 11.51 -12.42
CA SER A 284 4.24 12.06 -13.24
C SER A 284 3.85 12.22 -14.71
N LEU A 285 2.94 11.39 -15.20
CA LEU A 285 2.36 11.50 -16.55
C LEU A 285 1.41 12.69 -16.68
N LEU A 286 0.75 13.07 -15.59
CA LEU A 286 -0.21 14.17 -15.55
C LEU A 286 0.45 15.53 -15.28
N THR A 287 1.39 15.57 -14.36
CA THR A 287 1.87 16.82 -13.75
C THR A 287 3.37 17.06 -13.92
N GLY A 288 4.09 16.10 -14.51
CA GLY A 288 5.54 16.15 -14.71
C GLY A 288 6.32 15.68 -13.49
N GLY A 289 7.50 15.09 -13.74
CA GLY A 289 8.38 14.57 -12.68
C GLY A 289 9.39 15.58 -12.12
N GLY A 290 9.44 16.81 -12.65
CA GLY A 290 10.57 17.74 -12.46
C GLY A 290 10.54 18.64 -11.22
N SER A 291 9.50 18.61 -10.38
CA SER A 291 9.51 19.36 -9.12
C SER A 291 9.61 18.41 -7.94
N SER A 292 10.59 18.63 -7.08
CA SER A 292 10.76 18.00 -5.76
C SER A 292 9.48 18.13 -4.92
N SER A 293 8.56 17.18 -5.08
CA SER A 293 7.42 17.04 -4.18
C SER A 293 7.86 16.21 -2.98
N ALA A 294 7.28 16.47 -1.80
CA ALA A 294 7.54 15.65 -0.61
C ALA A 294 7.34 14.16 -0.92
N TYR A 295 6.37 13.82 -1.77
CA TYR A 295 6.15 12.45 -2.21
C TYR A 295 7.30 11.87 -3.04
N THR A 296 7.94 12.62 -3.94
CA THR A 296 9.07 12.10 -4.75
C THR A 296 10.32 11.79 -3.92
N VAL A 297 10.56 12.53 -2.84
CA VAL A 297 11.77 12.36 -2.00
C VAL A 297 11.50 11.43 -0.80
N VAL A 298 10.34 11.56 -0.16
CA VAL A 298 10.02 10.84 1.08
C VAL A 298 9.49 9.44 0.78
N ALA A 299 8.77 9.22 -0.33
CA ALA A 299 8.20 7.90 -0.62
C ALA A 299 9.25 6.79 -0.78
N PRO A 300 10.38 6.98 -1.48
CA PRO A 300 11.43 5.95 -1.56
C PRO A 300 12.03 5.61 -0.20
N LEU A 301 12.22 6.61 0.67
CA LEU A 301 12.73 6.41 2.04
C LEU A 301 11.75 5.61 2.90
N ILE A 302 10.45 5.93 2.81
CA ILE A 302 9.40 5.17 3.50
C ILE A 302 9.34 3.73 2.96
N ALA A 303 9.39 3.55 1.64
CA ALA A 303 9.40 2.23 1.01
C ALA A 303 10.59 1.38 1.48
N LEU A 304 11.80 1.97 1.55
CA LEU A 304 12.99 1.33 2.09
C LEU A 304 12.81 0.96 3.57
N GLY A 305 12.28 1.89 4.37
CA GLY A 305 11.98 1.66 5.78
C GLY A 305 11.05 0.47 5.99
N PHE A 306 9.95 0.39 5.22
CA PHE A 306 9.03 -0.74 5.23
C PHE A 306 9.68 -2.04 4.73
N GLY A 307 10.50 -1.98 3.68
CA GLY A 307 11.24 -3.13 3.17
C GLY A 307 12.17 -3.74 4.21
N VAL A 308 13.01 -2.92 4.85
CA VAL A 308 13.90 -3.35 5.94
C VAL A 308 13.11 -3.90 7.11
N TRP A 309 12.01 -3.23 7.48
CA TRP A 309 11.15 -3.67 8.57
C TRP A 309 10.47 -5.02 8.29
N THR A 310 9.95 -5.26 7.09
CA THR A 310 9.35 -6.56 6.73
C THR A 310 10.39 -7.67 6.76
N LEU A 311 11.62 -7.41 6.30
CA LEU A 311 12.73 -8.37 6.42
C LEU A 311 13.01 -8.70 7.90
N LEU A 312 13.00 -7.71 8.79
CA LEU A 312 13.16 -7.95 10.23
C LEU A 312 12.07 -8.88 10.79
N LEU A 313 10.82 -8.72 10.36
CA LEU A 313 9.70 -9.58 10.79
C LEU A 313 9.82 -11.01 10.25
N ILE A 314 10.23 -11.15 8.99
CA ILE A 314 10.51 -12.45 8.39
C ILE A 314 11.66 -13.14 9.15
N PHE A 315 12.79 -12.45 9.37
CA PHE A 315 13.89 -13.02 10.16
C PHE A 315 13.49 -13.36 11.59
N PHE A 316 12.63 -12.54 12.20
CA PHE A 316 12.08 -12.83 13.51
C PHE A 316 11.29 -14.15 13.54
N HIS A 317 10.44 -14.40 12.53
CA HIS A 317 9.71 -15.64 12.37
C HIS A 317 10.62 -16.83 12.07
N LEU A 318 11.56 -16.67 11.14
CA LEU A 318 12.45 -17.75 10.69
C LEU A 318 13.37 -18.28 11.79
N ARG A 319 13.76 -17.42 12.75
CA ARG A 319 14.56 -17.83 13.91
C ARG A 319 13.80 -18.73 14.90
N ALA A 320 12.52 -19.04 14.65
CA ALA A 320 11.79 -20.08 15.37
C ALA A 320 12.02 -21.49 14.78
N TYR A 321 12.58 -21.61 13.58
CA TYR A 321 12.81 -22.89 12.88
C TYR A 321 14.25 -23.39 13.04
N PRO A 322 14.50 -24.71 12.88
CA PRO A 322 15.85 -25.27 12.92
C PRO A 322 16.79 -24.66 11.86
N SER A 323 18.10 -24.66 12.16
CA SER A 323 19.13 -23.86 11.47
C SER A 323 19.17 -24.00 9.95
N GLN A 324 18.87 -25.19 9.41
CA GLN A 324 18.88 -25.44 7.96
C GLN A 324 17.77 -24.66 7.21
N ILE A 325 16.56 -24.60 7.79
CA ILE A 325 15.43 -23.85 7.23
C ILE A 325 15.66 -22.34 7.38
N GLU A 326 16.28 -21.92 8.49
CA GLU A 326 16.66 -20.53 8.71
C GLU A 326 17.63 -20.03 7.63
N TYR A 327 18.66 -20.81 7.27
CA TYR A 327 19.59 -20.43 6.19
C TYR A 327 18.92 -20.39 4.81
N ALA A 328 18.15 -21.42 4.46
CA ALA A 328 17.45 -21.48 3.17
C ALA A 328 16.48 -20.31 2.99
N ALA A 329 15.73 -19.96 4.04
CA ALA A 329 14.78 -18.86 3.98
C ALA A 329 15.44 -17.47 4.05
N LYS A 330 16.61 -17.32 4.69
CA LYS A 330 17.42 -16.09 4.61
C LYS A 330 17.93 -15.84 3.20
N ILE A 331 18.43 -16.88 2.54
CA ILE A 331 18.88 -16.82 1.14
C ILE A 331 17.68 -16.54 0.23
N GLY A 332 16.55 -17.24 0.43
CA GLY A 332 15.32 -17.00 -0.32
C GLY A 332 14.79 -15.58 -0.16
N GLY A 333 14.82 -15.02 1.05
CA GLY A 333 14.43 -13.63 1.31
C GLY A 333 15.34 -12.61 0.62
N PHE A 334 16.65 -12.86 0.59
CA PHE A 334 17.60 -12.03 -0.16
C PHE A 334 17.35 -12.09 -1.68
N VAL A 335 17.13 -13.29 -2.22
CA VAL A 335 16.81 -13.49 -3.64
C VAL A 335 15.48 -12.82 -4.00
N ALA A 336 14.45 -12.97 -3.18
CA ALA A 336 13.16 -12.32 -3.39
C ALA A 336 13.27 -10.79 -3.33
N ALA A 337 14.05 -10.25 -2.38
CA ALA A 337 14.32 -8.82 -2.31
C ALA A 337 15.09 -8.34 -3.55
N ALA A 338 16.10 -9.08 -4.00
CA ALA A 338 16.86 -8.75 -5.21
C ALA A 338 15.96 -8.75 -6.45
N ILE A 339 15.13 -9.78 -6.64
CA ILE A 339 14.14 -9.86 -7.73
C ILE A 339 13.18 -8.66 -7.65
N GLY A 340 12.70 -8.32 -6.45
CA GLY A 340 11.83 -7.17 -6.23
C GLY A 340 12.45 -5.85 -6.66
N VAL A 341 13.76 -5.65 -6.42
CA VAL A 341 14.49 -4.46 -6.89
C VAL A 341 14.70 -4.51 -8.40
N PHE A 342 15.16 -5.64 -8.95
CA PHE A 342 15.44 -5.76 -10.39
C PHE A 342 14.20 -5.71 -11.28
N ARG A 343 13.03 -6.08 -10.74
CA ARG A 343 11.74 -6.09 -11.44
C ARG A 343 10.79 -5.02 -10.91
N TYR A 344 11.33 -3.99 -10.26
CA TYR A 344 10.52 -2.95 -9.62
C TYR A 344 9.56 -2.29 -10.61
N ASP A 345 10.04 -1.92 -11.79
CA ASP A 345 9.24 -1.28 -12.84
C ASP A 345 8.15 -2.21 -13.39
N ASP A 346 8.43 -3.51 -13.51
CA ASP A 346 7.43 -4.50 -13.92
C ASP A 346 6.32 -4.68 -12.87
N ILE A 347 6.70 -4.67 -11.59
CA ILE A 347 5.76 -4.78 -10.46
C ILE A 347 4.86 -3.53 -10.41
N THR A 348 5.44 -2.32 -10.46
CA THR A 348 4.66 -1.08 -10.43
C THR A 348 3.78 -0.93 -11.66
N MET A 349 4.24 -1.38 -12.83
CA MET A 349 3.44 -1.45 -14.05
C MET A 349 2.26 -2.42 -13.90
N TYR A 350 2.50 -3.64 -13.42
CA TYR A 350 1.44 -4.62 -13.16
C TYR A 350 0.40 -4.06 -12.18
N LEU A 351 0.86 -3.42 -11.09
CA LEU A 351 -0.02 -2.77 -10.13
C LEU A 351 -0.80 -1.62 -10.77
N SER A 352 -0.18 -0.78 -11.59
CA SER A 352 -0.86 0.33 -12.28
C SER A 352 -2.03 -0.16 -13.15
N ARG A 353 -1.86 -1.34 -13.77
CA ARG A 353 -2.84 -1.97 -14.64
C ARG A 353 -3.96 -2.67 -13.88
N THR A 354 -3.65 -3.25 -12.72
CA THR A 354 -4.61 -4.10 -11.97
C THR A 354 -5.26 -3.38 -10.78
N LEU A 355 -4.47 -2.71 -9.96
CA LEU A 355 -4.88 -2.05 -8.72
C LEU A 355 -4.68 -0.53 -8.75
N GLY A 356 -4.11 0.03 -9.81
CA GLY A 356 -3.97 1.47 -10.10
C GLY A 356 -5.00 1.94 -11.12
N VAL A 357 -4.66 2.96 -11.93
CA VAL A 357 -5.59 3.63 -12.86
C VAL A 357 -6.28 2.69 -13.87
N GLY A 358 -5.66 1.56 -14.22
CA GLY A 358 -6.21 0.54 -15.11
C GLY A 358 -7.16 -0.45 -14.44
N GLY A 359 -7.28 -0.37 -13.12
CA GLY A 359 -8.00 -1.34 -12.33
C GLY A 359 -9.49 -1.44 -12.64
N SER A 360 -10.03 -2.62 -12.37
CA SER A 360 -11.42 -2.98 -12.59
C SER A 360 -12.03 -3.53 -11.32
N VAL A 361 -13.37 -3.52 -11.23
CA VAL A 361 -14.10 -4.08 -10.08
C VAL A 361 -13.68 -5.52 -9.79
N VAL A 362 -13.32 -6.29 -10.82
CA VAL A 362 -12.81 -7.66 -10.68
C VAL A 362 -11.55 -7.70 -9.81
N ALA A 363 -10.62 -6.76 -9.98
CA ALA A 363 -9.41 -6.69 -9.17
C ALA A 363 -9.71 -6.43 -7.69
N ILE A 364 -10.70 -5.57 -7.38
CA ILE A 364 -11.15 -5.35 -6.00
C ILE A 364 -11.76 -6.63 -5.43
N ILE A 365 -12.61 -7.33 -6.18
CA ILE A 365 -13.22 -8.57 -5.72
C ILE A 365 -12.16 -9.64 -5.45
N VAL A 366 -11.24 -9.86 -6.39
CA VAL A 366 -10.14 -10.83 -6.23
C VAL A 366 -9.27 -10.47 -5.02
N PHE A 367 -8.94 -9.19 -4.86
CA PHE A 367 -8.14 -8.72 -3.74
C PHE A 367 -8.89 -8.89 -2.40
N ALA A 368 -10.17 -8.55 -2.36
CA ALA A 368 -11.02 -8.74 -1.18
C ALA A 368 -11.17 -10.22 -0.81
N VAL A 369 -11.41 -11.10 -1.79
CA VAL A 369 -11.50 -12.55 -1.58
C VAL A 369 -10.18 -13.11 -1.07
N ALA A 370 -9.05 -12.70 -1.66
CA ALA A 370 -7.72 -13.12 -1.20
C ALA A 370 -7.47 -12.67 0.25
N VAL A 371 -7.85 -11.44 0.61
CA VAL A 371 -7.75 -10.95 1.99
C VAL A 371 -8.69 -11.69 2.94
N ILE A 372 -9.92 -12.01 2.54
CA ILE A 372 -10.85 -12.80 3.35
C ILE A 372 -10.28 -14.21 3.58
N ALA A 373 -9.78 -14.86 2.54
CA ALA A 373 -9.15 -16.18 2.65
C ALA A 373 -7.95 -16.14 3.60
N LEU A 374 -7.13 -15.09 3.51
CA LEU A 374 -5.98 -14.90 4.38
C LEU A 374 -6.38 -14.60 5.83
N LEU A 375 -7.42 -13.79 6.04
CA LEU A 375 -8.02 -13.55 7.35
C LEU A 375 -8.52 -14.85 7.97
N LEU A 376 -9.24 -15.67 7.20
CA LEU A 376 -9.71 -16.98 7.66
C LEU A 376 -8.54 -17.90 8.01
N SER A 377 -7.49 -17.94 7.20
CA SER A 377 -6.27 -18.71 7.51
C SER A 377 -5.61 -18.24 8.83
N ILE A 378 -5.48 -16.93 9.03
CA ILE A 378 -4.91 -16.35 10.26
C ILE A 378 -5.79 -16.66 11.48
N LEU A 379 -7.12 -16.56 11.34
CA LEU A 379 -8.08 -16.76 12.43
C LEU A 379 -8.25 -18.23 12.81
N LEU A 380 -8.29 -19.11 11.81
CA LEU A 380 -8.42 -20.56 12.01
C LEU A 380 -7.10 -21.20 12.42
N GLY A 381 -5.97 -20.49 12.29
CA GLY A 381 -4.66 -21.00 12.67
C GLY A 381 -4.22 -22.20 11.82
N VAL A 382 -4.68 -22.28 10.57
CA VAL A 382 -4.26 -23.32 9.64
C VAL A 382 -2.78 -23.12 9.34
N ASP A 383 -1.94 -23.96 9.94
CA ASP A 383 -0.51 -23.99 9.68
C ASP A 383 -0.32 -24.63 8.30
N PRO A 384 0.35 -23.98 7.32
CA PRO A 384 0.59 -24.58 6.00
C PRO A 384 1.38 -25.90 6.04
N THR A 385 1.92 -26.28 7.19
CA THR A 385 2.53 -27.59 7.44
C THR A 385 1.52 -28.73 7.62
N ASP A 386 0.24 -28.43 7.88
CA ASP A 386 -0.82 -29.44 8.01
C ASP A 386 -1.43 -29.84 6.65
N ILE A 387 -1.01 -29.17 5.56
CA ILE A 387 -1.39 -29.54 4.20
C ILE A 387 -0.46 -30.67 3.75
N ASP A 388 -0.84 -31.91 4.05
CA ASP A 388 -0.10 -33.09 3.63
C ASP A 388 -0.28 -33.30 2.11
N PHE A 389 0.66 -32.78 1.32
CA PHE A 389 0.71 -32.99 -0.14
C PHE A 389 1.06 -34.45 -0.54
N LYS A 390 1.03 -35.40 0.40
CA LYS A 390 1.33 -36.82 0.17
C LYS A 390 0.10 -37.75 0.09
N GLU A 391 -1.10 -37.25 -0.23
CA GLU A 391 -2.14 -38.14 -0.73
C GLU A 391 -1.87 -38.49 -2.21
N ASN A 392 -1.01 -39.48 -2.38
CA ASN A 392 -0.67 -40.09 -3.67
C ASN A 392 -1.84 -41.03 -4.06
N PRO A 393 -2.62 -40.77 -5.13
CA PRO A 393 -3.74 -41.61 -5.53
C PRO A 393 -3.20 -42.85 -6.28
N ARG A 394 -2.52 -43.74 -5.59
CA ARG A 394 -2.07 -45.05 -6.09
C ARG A 394 -2.11 -46.13 -5.01
N GLN A 395 -3.25 -46.29 -4.36
CA GLN A 395 -3.58 -47.55 -3.68
C GLN A 395 -5.03 -47.94 -3.99
N ALA A 396 -5.28 -48.26 -5.25
CA ALA A 396 -6.30 -49.23 -5.62
C ALA A 396 -5.54 -50.44 -6.20
N ARG A 397 -5.06 -51.32 -5.32
CA ARG A 397 -4.59 -52.65 -5.73
C ARG A 397 -5.67 -53.63 -5.24
N PRO A 398 -6.37 -54.37 -6.14
CA PRO A 398 -7.38 -55.34 -5.72
C PRO A 398 -6.72 -56.53 -5.00
N PRO A 399 -7.45 -57.23 -4.12
CA PRO A 399 -6.91 -58.35 -3.37
C PRO A 399 -6.53 -59.50 -4.32
N ALA A 400 -5.29 -59.96 -4.21
CA ALA A 400 -4.83 -61.18 -4.85
C ALA A 400 -5.61 -62.36 -4.27
N GLY A 401 -6.24 -63.15 -5.14
CA GLY A 401 -6.92 -64.38 -4.77
C GLY A 401 -5.91 -65.46 -4.37
N ASP A 402 -6.24 -66.18 -3.32
CA ASP A 402 -5.55 -67.40 -2.90
C ASP A 402 -5.69 -68.47 -3.99
N GLU A 403 -4.58 -68.73 -4.68
CA GLU A 403 -4.37 -69.93 -5.49
C GLU A 403 -4.14 -71.09 -4.52
N LYS A 404 -5.20 -71.87 -4.30
CA LYS A 404 -5.10 -73.22 -3.78
C LYS A 404 -4.40 -74.07 -4.83
N ASP A 405 -3.36 -74.81 -4.44
CA ASP A 405 -3.18 -76.15 -4.98
C ASP A 405 -2.65 -77.10 -3.92
N GLN A 406 -3.35 -78.24 -3.86
CA GLN A 406 -3.01 -79.46 -3.15
C GLN A 406 -2.11 -80.32 -4.05
N ALA A 407 -1.23 -81.08 -3.39
CA ALA A 407 -0.40 -82.19 -3.87
C ALA A 407 0.97 -81.83 -4.46
#